data_AF-A0A840HZ50-F1
#
_entry.id   AF-A0A840HZ50-F1
#
_cell.length_a   1.000
_cell.length_b   1.000
_cell.length_c   1.000
_cell.angle_alpha   90.00
_cell.angle_beta   90.00
_cell.angle_gamma   90.00
#
_symmetry.space_group_name_H-M   'P 1'
#
loop_
_entity.id
_entity.type
_entity.pdbx_description
1 polymer ?
#
loop_
_entity_poly.entity_id
_entity_poly.type
_entity_poly.pdbx_seq_one_letter_code
_entity_poly.pdbx_strand_id
1 'polypeptide(L)'
;MAYVRESSGRQDLRNLFGSQAGARLTLAEIARDLYKRSVLTNRQSARDAAFDLMWDYEARGYVDNSPGPRGGAGWKLSAKGASLVRRLYGSDDRK
;
A
#
# COMPACT_ATOMS: atom_id res chain seq x y z
N MET A 1 -10.72 -22.80 1.46
CA MET A 1 -9.33 -22.56 1.89
C MET A 1 -9.20 -21.11 2.31
N ALA A 2 -9.22 -20.85 3.61
CA ALA A 2 -9.09 -19.51 4.18
C ALA A 2 -7.85 -19.51 5.07
N TYR A 3 -6.75 -18.95 4.58
CA TYR A 3 -5.56 -18.73 5.39
C TYR A 3 -4.87 -17.47 4.88
N VAL A 4 -4.59 -16.52 5.78
CA VAL A 4 -3.73 -15.33 5.59
C VAL A 4 -4.32 -14.13 4.82
N ARG A 5 -5.48 -13.58 5.22
CA ARG A 5 -6.01 -12.32 4.60
C ARG A 5 -5.91 -11.05 5.46
N GLU A 6 -5.75 -11.14 6.78
CA GLU A 6 -5.79 -9.95 7.66
C GLU A 6 -4.44 -9.46 8.18
N SER A 7 -3.42 -10.32 8.22
CA SER A 7 -2.07 -9.96 8.69
C SER A 7 -1.23 -9.31 7.59
N SER A 8 -1.44 -9.70 6.33
CA SER A 8 -0.65 -9.27 5.18
C SER A 8 -0.87 -7.79 4.84
N GLY A 9 -2.11 -7.31 4.85
CA GLY A 9 -2.41 -5.92 4.47
C GLY A 9 -1.75 -4.86 5.36
N ARG A 10 -1.54 -5.15 6.65
CA ARG A 10 -0.82 -4.23 7.55
C ARG A 10 0.68 -4.17 7.21
N GLN A 11 1.28 -5.32 6.92
CA GLN A 11 2.67 -5.42 6.49
C GLN A 11 2.85 -4.77 5.10
N ASP A 12 1.90 -4.96 4.19
CA ASP A 12 1.93 -4.39 2.85
C ASP A 12 1.78 -2.86 2.87
N LEU A 13 0.89 -2.32 3.69
CA LEU A 13 0.77 -0.88 3.91
C LEU A 13 2.10 -0.29 4.45
N ARG A 14 2.74 -0.98 5.42
CA ARG A 14 4.08 -0.62 5.91
C ARG A 14 5.12 -0.66 4.78
N ASN A 15 5.17 -1.73 4.01
CA ASN A 15 6.21 -1.89 3.01
C ASN A 15 6.06 -0.90 1.84
N LEU A 16 4.82 -0.50 1.52
CA LEU A 16 4.54 0.48 0.46
C LEU A 16 4.82 1.93 0.92
N PHE A 17 4.38 2.32 2.12
CA PHE A 17 4.41 3.72 2.56
C PHE A 17 5.44 4.04 3.65
N GLY A 18 6.05 3.02 4.28
CA GLY A 18 6.98 3.19 5.40
C GLY A 18 8.33 3.80 5.02
N SER A 19 8.79 3.63 3.78
CA SER A 19 10.01 4.26 3.27
C SER A 19 9.79 5.69 2.74
N GLN A 20 8.53 6.09 2.51
CA GLN A 20 8.17 7.38 1.91
C GLN A 20 7.01 8.04 2.67
N ALA A 21 7.08 8.08 4.01
CA ALA A 21 6.03 8.64 4.84
C ALA A 21 5.66 10.07 4.39
N GLY A 22 4.40 10.26 3.96
CA GLY A 22 3.88 11.53 3.46
C GLY A 22 3.99 11.76 1.94
N ALA A 23 4.68 10.90 1.21
CA ALA A 23 4.76 10.99 -0.25
C ALA A 23 3.50 10.42 -0.92
N ARG A 24 3.18 10.97 -2.09
CA ARG A 24 2.18 10.39 -3.00
C ARG A 24 2.80 9.22 -3.74
N LEU A 25 2.13 8.08 -3.73
CA LEU A 25 2.47 6.94 -4.58
C LEU A 25 1.48 6.85 -5.74
N THR A 26 2.00 6.72 -6.95
CA THR A 26 1.20 6.45 -8.13
C THR A 26 0.83 4.97 -8.22
N LEU A 27 -0.27 4.67 -8.92
CA LEU A 27 -0.63 3.29 -9.23
C LEU A 27 0.52 2.51 -9.90
N ALA A 28 1.30 3.18 -10.76
CA ALA A 28 2.41 2.56 -11.46
C ALA A 28 3.56 2.18 -10.52
N GLU A 29 3.86 3.01 -9.52
CA GLU A 29 4.88 2.72 -8.50
C GLU A 29 4.45 1.55 -7.61
N ILE A 30 3.20 1.55 -7.16
CA ILE A 30 2.62 0.49 -6.33
C ILE A 30 2.59 -0.84 -7.10
N ALA A 31 2.10 -0.82 -8.33
CA ALA A 31 2.08 -2.01 -9.19
C ALA A 31 3.49 -2.54 -9.49
N ARG A 32 4.46 -1.65 -9.71
CA ARG A 32 5.87 -2.05 -9.91
C ARG A 32 6.44 -2.72 -8.67
N ASP A 33 6.10 -2.22 -7.48
CA ASP A 33 6.57 -2.80 -6.23
C ASP A 33 5.94 -4.18 -5.98
N LEU A 34 4.62 -4.32 -6.21
CA LEU A 34 3.94 -5.62 -6.15
C LEU A 34 4.49 -6.62 -7.18
N TYR A 35 4.75 -6.17 -8.41
CA TYR A 35 5.35 -7.00 -9.45
C TYR A 35 6.73 -7.53 -9.04
N LYS A 36 7.58 -6.70 -8.43
CA LYS A 36 8.90 -7.15 -7.93
C LYS A 36 8.81 -8.23 -6.86
N ARG A 37 7.72 -8.26 -6.09
CA ARG A 37 7.52 -9.25 -5.01
C ARG A 37 6.99 -10.60 -5.51
N SER A 38 6.49 -10.68 -6.74
CA SER A 38 5.87 -11.90 -7.28
C SER A 38 6.35 -12.24 -8.68
N VAL A 39 7.16 -13.29 -8.79
CA VAL A 39 7.76 -13.79 -10.05
C VAL A 39 6.69 -14.34 -11.02
N LEU A 40 5.50 -14.71 -10.52
CA LEU A 40 4.43 -15.36 -11.30
C LEU A 40 3.36 -14.41 -11.84
N THR A 41 3.46 -13.11 -11.55
CA THR A 41 2.39 -12.14 -11.88
C THR A 41 2.79 -11.31 -13.10
N ASN A 42 1.95 -11.24 -14.14
CA ASN A 42 2.22 -10.35 -15.28
C ASN A 42 1.97 -8.86 -14.91
N ARG A 43 2.44 -7.93 -15.75
CA ARG A 43 2.33 -6.48 -15.47
C ARG A 43 0.90 -5.99 -15.31
N GLN A 44 -0.05 -6.55 -16.06
CA GLN A 44 -1.45 -6.16 -16.01
C GLN A 44 -2.08 -6.62 -14.69
N SER A 45 -1.90 -7.89 -14.34
CA SER A 45 -2.39 -8.44 -13.08
C SER A 45 -1.80 -7.73 -11.85
N ALA A 46 -0.53 -7.30 -11.91
CA ALA A 46 0.07 -6.50 -10.84
C ALA A 46 -0.57 -5.10 -10.72
N ARG A 47 -1.00 -4.51 -11.84
CA ARG A 47 -1.69 -3.22 -11.85
C ARG A 47 -3.10 -3.33 -11.29
N ASP A 48 -3.84 -4.37 -11.67
CA ASP A 48 -5.20 -4.61 -11.17
C ASP A 48 -5.16 -4.92 -9.67
N ALA A 49 -4.23 -5.77 -9.23
CA ALA A 49 -4.00 -6.04 -7.81
C ALA A 49 -3.62 -4.79 -7.01
N ALA A 50 -2.79 -3.91 -7.59
CA ALA A 50 -2.47 -2.62 -6.95
C ALA A 50 -3.72 -1.75 -6.81
N PHE A 51 -4.60 -1.74 -7.81
CA PHE A 51 -5.82 -0.95 -7.76
C PHE A 51 -6.77 -1.46 -6.66
N ASP A 52 -7.03 -2.76 -6.63
CA ASP A 52 -7.90 -3.40 -5.64
C ASP A 52 -7.37 -3.21 -4.21
N LEU A 53 -6.06 -3.35 -4.02
CA LEU A 53 -5.40 -3.16 -2.73
C LEU A 53 -5.57 -1.72 -2.22
N MET A 54 -5.36 -0.74 -3.10
CA MET A 54 -5.44 0.66 -2.73
C MET A 54 -6.87 1.12 -2.49
N TRP A 55 -7.83 0.57 -3.23
CA TRP A 55 -9.25 0.78 -2.96
C TRP A 55 -9.63 0.25 -1.57
N ASP A 56 -9.21 -0.97 -1.21
CA ASP A 56 -9.47 -1.52 0.13
C ASP A 56 -8.87 -0.64 1.24
N TYR A 57 -7.66 -0.12 1.05
CA TYR A 57 -7.05 0.81 2.00
C TYR A 57 -7.77 2.15 2.08
N GLU A 58 -8.25 2.68 0.95
CA GLU A 58 -9.04 3.91 0.90
C GLU A 58 -10.37 3.72 1.63
N ALA A 59 -11.07 2.62 1.38
CA ALA A 59 -12.33 2.27 2.06
C ALA A 59 -12.14 2.10 3.58
N ARG A 60 -10.96 1.63 4.02
CA ARG A 60 -10.60 1.53 5.44
C ARG A 60 -10.11 2.84 6.04
N GLY A 61 -9.94 3.89 5.23
CA GLY A 61 -9.43 5.19 5.62
C GLY A 61 -7.95 5.17 5.99
N TYR A 62 -7.16 4.25 5.43
CA TYR A 62 -5.71 4.22 5.63
C TYR A 62 -4.96 5.12 4.65
N VAL A 63 -5.53 5.34 3.47
CA VAL A 63 -4.96 6.22 2.45
C VAL A 63 -6.04 7.15 1.91
N ASP A 64 -5.61 8.30 1.42
CA ASP A 64 -6.45 9.29 0.78
C ASP A 64 -6.18 9.27 -0.73
N ASN A 65 -7.23 9.32 -1.53
CA ASN A 65 -7.12 9.45 -2.98
C ASN A 65 -6.42 10.78 -3.32
N SER A 66 -5.34 10.69 -4.09
CA SER A 66 -4.49 11.81 -4.48
C SER A 66 -4.18 11.71 -5.98
N PRO A 67 -5.10 12.16 -6.85
CA PRO A 67 -4.87 12.13 -8.29
C PRO A 67 -3.67 13.01 -8.68
N GLY A 68 -2.96 12.59 -9.72
CA GLY A 68 -1.82 13.32 -10.25
C GLY A 68 -2.23 14.51 -11.14
N PRO A 69 -1.26 15.34 -11.57
CA PRO A 69 -1.52 16.52 -12.40
C PRO A 69 -2.23 16.23 -13.73
N ARG A 70 -2.13 15.00 -14.23
CA ARG A 70 -2.78 14.53 -15.47
C ARG A 70 -3.96 13.57 -15.21
N GLY A 71 -4.55 13.60 -14.02
CA GLY A 71 -5.67 12.72 -13.63
C GLY A 71 -5.27 11.26 -13.34
N GLY A 72 -3.97 10.96 -13.22
CA GLY A 72 -3.51 9.60 -12.94
C GLY A 72 -3.75 9.18 -11.49
N ALA A 73 -4.25 7.95 -11.29
CA ALA A 73 -4.50 7.36 -9.98
C ALA A 73 -3.25 7.38 -9.08
N GLY A 74 -3.44 7.80 -7.84
CA GLY A 74 -2.41 7.83 -6.82
C GLY A 74 -3.01 8.04 -5.45
N TRP A 75 -2.25 7.73 -4.41
CA TRP A 75 -2.70 7.75 -3.03
C TRP A 75 -1.63 8.31 -2.12
N LYS A 76 -2.07 8.91 -1.02
CA LYS A 76 -1.22 9.36 0.07
C LYS A 76 -1.63 8.66 1.36
N LEU A 77 -0.68 8.51 2.27
CA LEU A 77 -0.97 7.97 3.58
C LEU A 77 -1.83 8.97 4.37
N SER A 78 -2.98 8.52 4.87
CA SER A 78 -3.81 9.33 5.77
C SER A 78 -3.20 9.39 7.18
N ALA A 79 -3.73 10.26 8.05
CA ALA A 79 -3.32 10.30 9.46
C ALA A 79 -3.55 8.97 10.20
N LYS A 80 -4.65 8.26 9.87
CA LYS A 80 -4.97 6.94 10.43
C LYS A 80 -3.99 5.88 9.94
N GLY A 81 -3.70 5.85 8.64
CA GLY A 81 -2.70 4.96 8.05
C GLY A 81 -1.30 5.21 8.61
N ALA A 82 -0.90 6.47 8.76
CA ALA A 82 0.38 6.85 9.36
C ALA A 82 0.53 6.37 10.80
N SER A 83 -0.53 6.50 11.61
CA SER A 83 -0.55 6.01 12.98
C SER A 83 -0.43 4.48 13.04
N LEU A 84 -1.10 3.78 12.12
CA LEU A 84 -1.01 2.32 12.00
C LEU A 84 0.39 1.86 11.60
N VAL A 85 0.97 2.48 10.57
CA VAL A 85 2.36 2.21 10.14
C VAL A 85 3.33 2.46 11.30
N ARG A 86 3.22 3.60 11.99
CA ARG A 86 4.07 3.93 13.16
C ARG A 86 3.97 2.89 14.27
N ARG A 87 2.77 2.36 14.55
CA ARG A 87 2.59 1.27 15.54
C ARG A 87 3.29 -0.02 15.12
N LEU A 88 3.34 -0.30 13.82
CA LEU A 88 4.09 -1.45 13.28
C LEU A 88 5.61 -1.23 13.33
N TYR A 89 6.11 0.01 13.30
CA TYR A 89 7.52 0.34 13.55
C TYR A 89 7.89 0.25 15.03
N GLY A 90 7.04 0.74 15.94
CA GLY A 90 7.31 0.72 17.39
C GLY A 90 7.23 -0.66 18.06
N SER A 91 6.86 -1.71 17.32
CA SER A 91 6.85 -3.09 17.81
C SER A 91 8.18 -3.83 17.54
N ASP A 92 9.10 -3.20 16.80
CA ASP A 92 10.42 -3.73 16.42
C ASP A 92 11.56 -3.22 17.35
N ASP A 93 11.25 -2.39 18.35
CA ASP A 93 12.22 -1.77 19.28
C ASP A 93 12.24 -2.48 20.65
N ARG A 94 12.19 -3.82 20.64
CA ARG A 94 12.55 -4.63 21.80
C ARG A 94 13.86 -5.36 21.52
N LYS A 95 14.97 -4.67 21.70
CA LYS A 95 16.25 -5.28 22.08
C LYS A 95 16.92 -4.47 23.17
#